data_AF-A0A2I0NZQ0-F1
#
_entry.id   AF-A0A2I0NZQ0-F1
#
_cell.length_a   1.000
_cell.length_b   1.000
_cell.length_c   1.000
_cell.angle_alpha   90.00
_cell.angle_beta   90.00
_cell.angle_gamma   90.00
#
_symmetry.space_group_name_H-M   'P 1'
#
loop_
_entity.id
_entity.type
_entity.pdbx_description
1 polymer ?
#
loop_
_entity_poly.entity_id
_entity_poly.type
_entity_poly.pdbx_seq_one_letter_code
_entity_poly.pdbx_strand_id
1 'polypeptide(L)' 'VEKKPVWEHHCELCCGCIHLCPAKAIQAGKKTAGRARYRNPEVKIQELQNAGAQQSVEKGLN' A
#
# COMPACT_ATOMS: atom_id res chain seq x y z
N VAL A 1 -10.92 9.80 -17.34
CA VAL A 1 -9.68 9.53 -16.55
C VAL A 1 -9.86 9.84 -15.07
N GLU A 2 -10.70 10.81 -14.70
CA GLU A 2 -10.91 11.38 -13.34
C GLU A 2 -11.21 10.43 -12.15
N LYS A 3 -11.34 9.12 -12.35
CA LYS A 3 -11.66 8.16 -11.27
C LYS A 3 -10.76 6.91 -11.29
N LYS A 4 -9.64 6.95 -12.01
CA LYS A 4 -8.68 5.85 -12.09
C LYS A 4 -7.36 6.28 -11.44
N PRO A 5 -6.62 5.36 -10.79
CA PRO A 5 -5.29 5.68 -10.30
C PRO A 5 -4.39 6.10 -11.46
N VAL A 6 -3.61 7.15 -11.24
CA VAL A 6 -2.56 7.62 -12.15
C VAL A 6 -1.22 7.20 -11.55
N TRP A 7 -0.29 6.74 -12.40
CA TRP A 7 1.02 6.24 -11.99
C TRP A 7 2.09 7.21 -12.49
N GLU A 8 2.77 7.90 -11.57
CA GLU A 8 3.74 8.97 -11.86
C GLU A 8 5.20 8.48 -11.98
N HIS A 9 5.44 7.17 -12.17
CA HIS A 9 6.79 6.53 -12.26
C HIS A 9 7.54 6.29 -10.93
N HIS A 10 6.90 6.44 -9.77
CA HIS A 10 7.51 6.20 -8.45
C HIS A 10 7.19 4.78 -7.89
N CYS A 11 6.84 3.84 -8.76
CA CYS A 11 6.46 2.49 -8.32
C CYS A 11 7.70 1.68 -7.92
N GLU A 12 7.80 1.33 -6.63
CA GLU A 12 8.85 0.45 -6.08
C GLU A 12 8.52 -1.05 -6.17
N LEU A 13 7.42 -1.40 -6.83
CA LEU A 13 6.92 -2.78 -6.96
C LEU A 13 6.54 -3.48 -5.64
N CYS A 14 6.19 -2.74 -4.58
CA CYS A 14 5.76 -3.31 -3.29
C CYS A 14 4.44 -4.09 -3.34
N CYS A 15 3.66 -3.96 -4.42
CA CYS A 15 2.35 -4.57 -4.61
C CYS A 15 1.28 -4.16 -3.57
N GLY A 16 1.57 -3.19 -2.68
CA GLY A 16 0.62 -2.72 -1.68
C GLY A 16 -0.70 -2.21 -2.28
N CYS A 17 -0.63 -1.48 -3.39
CA CYS A 17 -1.79 -1.01 -4.13
C CYS A 17 -2.70 -2.14 -4.64
N ILE A 18 -2.13 -3.25 -5.12
CA ILE A 18 -2.88 -4.43 -5.59
C ILE A 18 -3.60 -5.09 -4.40
N HIS A 19 -2.91 -5.23 -3.27
CA HIS A 19 -3.42 -5.88 -2.07
C HIS A 19 -4.49 -5.06 -1.34
N LEU A 20 -4.35 -3.73 -1.32
CA LEU A 20 -5.25 -2.82 -0.60
C LEU A 20 -6.45 -2.33 -1.41
N CYS A 21 -6.46 -2.50 -2.75
CA CYS A 21 -7.55 -2.01 -3.58
C CYS A 21 -8.89 -2.71 -3.22
N PRO A 22 -9.89 -1.99 -2.68
CA PRO A 22 -11.14 -2.60 -2.24
C PRO A 22 -11.96 -3.17 -3.41
N ALA A 23 -11.93 -2.48 -4.56
CA ALA A 23 -12.59 -2.92 -5.79
C ALA A 23 -11.81 -4.02 -6.54
N LYS A 24 -10.61 -4.41 -6.07
CA LYS A 24 -9.72 -5.38 -6.71
C LYS A 24 -9.38 -5.05 -8.18
N ALA A 25 -9.43 -3.78 -8.57
CA ALA A 25 -9.29 -3.33 -9.95
C ALA A 25 -7.84 -3.30 -10.46
N ILE A 26 -6.84 -3.19 -9.56
CA ILE A 26 -5.43 -3.05 -9.92
C ILE A 26 -4.80 -4.43 -10.16
N GLN A 27 -4.10 -4.59 -11.29
CA GLN A 27 -3.40 -5.83 -11.67
C GLN A 27 -2.02 -5.54 -12.26
N ALA A 28 -1.03 -6.38 -11.97
CA ALA A 28 0.28 -6.39 -12.62
C ALA A 28 0.28 -7.49 -13.70
N GLY A 29 -0.15 -7.11 -14.91
CA GLY A 29 -0.35 -8.04 -16.02
C GLY A 29 -1.40 -9.11 -15.71
N LYS A 30 -1.33 -10.24 -16.42
CA LYS A 30 -2.32 -11.33 -16.31
C LYS A 30 -2.14 -12.19 -15.05
N LYS A 31 -0.93 -12.21 -14.47
CA LYS A 31 -0.57 -13.14 -13.40
C LYS A 31 -1.24 -12.83 -12.06
N THR A 32 -1.68 -11.59 -11.82
CA THR A 32 -2.29 -11.19 -10.53
C THR A 32 -3.82 -11.21 -10.54
N ALA A 33 -4.46 -11.36 -11.71
CA ALA A 33 -5.91 -11.26 -11.86
C ALA A 33 -6.69 -12.29 -11.01
N GLY A 34 -6.16 -13.50 -10.87
CA GLY A 34 -6.75 -14.57 -10.05
C GLY A 34 -6.09 -14.76 -8.68
N ARG A 35 -5.13 -13.93 -8.29
CA ARG A 35 -4.43 -14.10 -7.01
C ARG A 35 -5.25 -13.51 -5.86
N ALA A 36 -5.28 -14.23 -4.73
CA ALA A 36 -5.86 -13.73 -3.50
C ALA A 36 -5.19 -12.41 -3.05
N ARG A 37 -5.98 -11.52 -2.44
CA ARG A 37 -5.46 -10.27 -1.86
C ARG A 37 -5.05 -10.56 -0.42
N TYR A 38 -3.75 -10.65 -0.19
CA TYR A 38 -3.21 -10.80 1.15
C TYR A 38 -3.24 -9.45 1.90
N ARG A 39 -3.74 -9.48 3.14
CA ARG A 39 -3.58 -8.41 4.13
C ARG A 39 -3.25 -9.09 5.45
N ASN A 40 -2.15 -8.70 6.09
CA ASN A 40 -1.86 -9.18 7.44
C ASN A 40 -3.03 -8.72 8.36
N PRO A 41 -3.76 -9.64 9.02
CA PRO A 41 -4.90 -9.27 9.87
C PRO A 41 -4.50 -8.49 11.12
N GLU A 42 -3.24 -8.59 11.56
CA GLU A 42 -2.76 -7.97 12.80
C GLU A 42 -2.33 -6.51 12.62
N VAL A 43 -1.99 -6.09 11.40
CA VAL A 43 -1.52 -4.73 11.11
C VAL A 43 -2.72 -3.87 10.71
N LYS A 44 -2.99 -2.74 11.38
CA LYS A 44 -4.08 -1.82 10.97
C LYS A 44 -3.61 -0.82 9.92
N ILE A 45 -4.54 -0.23 9.17
CA ILE A 45 -4.21 0.84 8.20
C ILE A 45 -3.62 2.06 8.91
N GLN A 46 -4.11 2.37 10.11
CA GLN A 46 -3.64 3.49 10.93
C GLN A 46 -2.14 3.37 11.26
N GLU A 47 -1.65 2.14 11.50
CA GLU A 47 -0.23 1.90 11.77
C GLU A 47 0.63 2.21 10.53
N LEU A 48 0.16 1.89 9.33
CA LEU A 48 0.85 2.20 8.07
C LEU A 48 0.84 3.70 7.74
N GLN A 49 -0.24 4.40 8.09
CA GLN A 49 -0.33 5.85 7.92
C GLN A 49 0.67 6.60 8.81
N ASN A 50 0.96 6.04 9.98
CA ASN A 50 1.83 6.64 10.98
C ASN A 50 3.30 6.20 10.88
N ALA A 51 3.61 5.21 10.04
CA ALA A 51 4.97 4.69 9.87
C ALA A 51 5.98 5.77 9.39
N GLY A 52 5.52 6.82 8.69
CA GLY A 52 6.35 7.98 8.33
C GLY A 52 6.46 9.04 9.45
N ALA A 53 5.65 8.97 10.50
CA ALA A 53 5.61 9.92 11.61
C ALA A 53 6.39 9.45 12.85
N GLN A 54 6.78 8.17 12.92
CA GLN A 54 7.46 7.61 14.09
C GLN A 54 8.97 7.94 14.16
N GLN A 55 9.55 8.58 13.14
CA GLN A 55 10.99 8.92 13.15
C GLN A 55 11.34 10.18 13.95
N SER A 56 10.36 10.91 14.49
CA SER A 56 10.58 12.12 15.29
C SER A 56 10.34 11.97 16.80
N VAL A 57 9.72 10.87 17.27
CA VAL A 57 9.45 10.69 18.72
C VAL A 57 10.63 10.05 19.46
N GLU A 58 11.44 9.22 18.78
CA GLU A 58 12.58 8.53 19.40
C GLU A 58 13.91 9.32 19.36
N LYS A 59 13.98 10.46 18.67
CA LYS A 59 15.19 11.33 18.63
C LYS A 59 15.18 12.46 19.67
N GLY A 60 14.42 12.29 20.74
CA GLY A 60 14.28 13.28 21.83
C GLY A 60 14.56 12.73 23.23
N LEU A 61 15.38 11.68 23.37
CA LEU A 61 15.86 11.24 24.68
C LEU A 61 17.39 11.07 24.65
N ASN A 62 18.07 12.21 24.77
CA ASN A 62 19.21 12.50 25.65
C ASN A 62 19.57 13.99 25.50
#